data_AF-A0A947MU16-F1
#
_entry.id   AF-A0A947MU16-F1
#
_cell.length_a   1.000
_cell.length_b   1.000
_cell.length_c   1.000
_cell.angle_alpha   90.00
_cell.angle_beta   90.00
_cell.angle_gamma   90.00
#
_symmetry.space_group_name_H-M   'P 1'
#
loop_
_entity.id
_entity.type
_entity.pdbx_description
1 polymer ?
#
loop_
_entity_poly.entity_id
_entity_poly.type
_entity_poly.pdbx_seq_one_letter_code
_entity_poly.pdbx_strand_id
1 'polypeptide(L)' 'MHDKQKAATNTVLQQAVKEERQAEFLVRQFFPWTAVSEVAVMTAAAAQRVQTALVAQEHRPVVSIRPQWYY' A
#
# COMPACT_ATOMS: atom_id res chain seq x y z
N MET A 1 26.64 50.85 -19.97
CA MET A 1 25.19 50.63 -20.16
C MET A 1 24.91 49.20 -19.70
N HIS A 2 24.98 48.93 -18.41
CA HIS A 2 23.82 48.70 -17.54
C HIS A 2 22.63 48.06 -18.25
N ASP A 3 22.61 46.73 -18.27
CA ASP A 3 21.35 45.99 -18.33
C ASP A 3 21.19 45.22 -17.03
N LYS A 4 20.25 45.68 -16.21
CA LYS A 4 19.69 45.01 -15.03
C LYS A 4 18.21 44.81 -15.37
N GLN A 5 17.75 43.57 -15.36
CA GLN A 5 16.35 43.12 -15.18
C GLN A 5 16.39 41.59 -15.41
N LYS A 6 15.79 40.66 -14.66
CA LYS A 6 14.89 40.67 -13.50
C LYS A 6 14.83 39.21 -13.00
N ALA A 7 14.69 39.02 -11.69
CA ALA A 7 14.46 37.73 -11.06
C ALA A 7 13.10 37.12 -11.45
N ALA A 8 13.03 35.79 -11.50
CA ALA A 8 11.81 35.04 -11.20
C ALA A 8 12.20 33.68 -10.60
N THR A 9 12.20 33.64 -9.28
CA THR A 9 12.23 32.47 -8.43
C THR A 9 11.10 31.51 -8.82
N ASN A 10 11.39 30.41 -9.51
CA ASN A 10 10.41 29.35 -9.70
C ASN A 10 10.46 28.38 -8.51
N THR A 11 9.85 28.84 -7.42
CA THR A 11 9.33 27.97 -6.37
C THR A 11 8.20 27.14 -6.98
N VAL A 12 8.54 25.97 -7.53
CA VAL A 12 7.54 24.94 -7.76
C VAL A 12 7.34 24.23 -6.42
N LEU A 13 6.12 24.39 -5.92
CA LEU A 13 5.56 23.80 -4.71
C LEU A 13 6.07 22.37 -4.55
N GLN A 14 6.96 22.14 -3.59
CA GLN A 14 7.12 20.83 -2.99
C GLN A 14 5.77 20.51 -2.36
N GLN A 15 4.84 19.98 -3.16
CA GLN A 15 3.80 19.12 -2.62
C GLN A 15 4.53 18.20 -1.67
N ALA A 16 4.11 18.21 -0.41
CA ALA A 16 4.57 17.27 0.57
C ALA A 16 4.20 15.88 0.05
N VAL A 17 5.03 15.33 -0.82
CA VAL A 17 4.99 13.94 -1.23
C VAL A 17 5.33 13.23 0.05
N LYS A 18 4.28 12.85 0.78
CA LYS A 18 4.38 11.91 1.87
C LYS A 18 4.82 10.62 1.20
N GLU A 19 6.13 10.46 1.05
CA GLU A 19 6.73 9.18 0.69
C GLU A 19 6.39 8.25 1.85
N GLU A 20 5.23 7.57 1.74
CA GLU A 20 4.93 6.44 2.59
C GLU A 20 5.93 5.36 2.20
N ARG A 21 7.08 5.38 2.88
CA ARG A 21 8.12 4.37 2.75
C ARG A 21 7.49 3.05 3.13
N GLN A 22 7.13 2.26 2.12
CA GLN A 22 6.79 0.87 2.32
C GLN A 22 8.05 0.18 2.86
N ALA A 23 7.93 -0.40 4.05
CA ALA A 23 8.98 -1.23 4.62
C ALA A 23 8.56 -2.68 4.46
N GLU A 24 9.29 -3.41 3.62
CA GLU A 24 9.20 -4.86 3.58
C GLU A 24 10.08 -5.43 4.69
N PHE A 25 9.52 -6.32 5.50
CA PHE A 25 10.23 -6.93 6.62
C PHE A 25 10.55 -8.39 6.30
N LEU A 26 11.79 -8.81 6.59
CA LEU A 26 12.17 -10.21 6.54
C LEU A 26 11.70 -10.91 7.82
N VAL A 27 10.90 -11.96 7.67
CA VAL A 27 10.53 -12.84 8.79
C VAL A 27 11.39 -14.09 8.76
N ARG A 28 12.02 -14.42 9.89
CA ARG A 28 12.79 -15.66 10.05
C ARG A 28 11.93 -16.73 10.71
N GLN A 29 11.87 -17.91 10.10
CA GLN A 29 11.22 -19.15 10.57
C GLN A 29 9.70 -19.14 10.66
N PHE A 30 9.09 -18.14 11.31
CA PHE A 30 7.66 -18.16 11.59
C PHE A 30 7.05 -16.76 11.68
N PHE A 31 5.88 -16.59 11.06
CA PHE A 31 5.00 -15.45 11.27
C PHE A 31 3.63 -15.96 11.77
N PRO A 32 3.10 -15.44 12.88
CA PRO A 32 1.82 -15.90 13.39
C PRO A 32 0.68 -15.51 12.44
N TRP A 33 -0.12 -16.51 12.04
CA TRP A 33 -1.30 -16.29 11.21
C TRP A 33 -2.27 -15.26 11.83
N THR A 34 -2.42 -15.30 13.15
CA THR A 34 -3.28 -14.37 13.91
C THR A 34 -2.84 -12.90 13.84
N ALA A 35 -1.60 -12.62 13.42
CA ALA A 35 -1.13 -11.25 13.21
C ALA A 35 -1.49 -10.68 11.83
N VAL A 36 -1.98 -11.50 10.90
CA VAL A 36 -2.50 -11.02 9.62
C VAL A 36 -3.86 -10.35 9.87
N SER A 37 -3.99 -9.06 9.57
CA SER A 37 -5.25 -8.32 9.78
C SER A 37 -6.15 -8.27 8.53
N GLU A 38 -5.55 -8.33 7.34
CA GLU A 38 -6.24 -8.18 6.06
C GLU A 38 -5.59 -9.04 4.98
N VAL A 39 -6.42 -9.61 4.10
CA VAL A 39 -6.04 -10.22 2.84
C VAL A 39 -6.73 -9.44 1.73
N ALA A 40 -6.00 -8.55 1.06
CA ALA A 40 -6.57 -7.87 -0.10
C ALA A 40 -6.24 -8.60 -1.39
N VAL A 41 -7.18 -8.54 -2.35
CA VAL A 41 -7.08 -9.18 -3.66
C VAL A 41 -7.51 -8.21 -4.76
N MET A 42 -7.13 -8.49 -6.00
CA MET A 42 -7.49 -7.61 -7.12
C MET A 42 -8.91 -7.84 -7.65
N THR A 43 -9.48 -9.04 -7.50
CA THR A 43 -10.75 -9.41 -8.16
C THR A 43 -11.74 -10.07 -7.21
N ALA A 44 -13.03 -9.98 -7.54
CA ALA A 44 -14.09 -10.64 -6.79
C ALA A 44 -13.96 -12.18 -6.79
N ALA A 45 -13.52 -12.76 -7.92
CA ALA A 45 -13.27 -14.19 -8.01
C ALA A 45 -12.18 -14.64 -7.02
N ALA A 46 -11.09 -13.87 -6.90
CA ALA A 46 -10.05 -14.16 -5.91
C ALA A 46 -10.58 -14.01 -4.48
N ALA A 47 -11.40 -12.98 -4.21
CA ALA A 47 -11.99 -12.75 -2.89
C ALA A 47 -12.85 -13.94 -2.45
N GLN A 48 -13.68 -14.46 -3.36
CA GLN A 48 -14.51 -15.62 -3.08
C GLN A 48 -13.68 -16.85 -2.70
N ARG A 49 -12.59 -17.13 -3.44
CA ARG A 49 -11.70 -18.25 -3.11
C ARG A 49 -11.06 -18.09 -1.73
N VAL A 50 -10.59 -16.89 -1.40
CA VAL A 50 -10.00 -16.59 -0.09
C VAL A 50 -11.05 -16.82 1.00
N GLN A 51 -12.25 -16.25 0.84
CA GLN A 51 -13.33 -16.44 1.82
C GLN A 51 -13.67 -17.93 2.01
N THR A 52 -13.79 -18.69 0.93
CA THR A 52 -14.02 -20.14 0.99
C THR A 52 -12.90 -20.88 1.75
N ALA A 53 -11.64 -20.53 1.53
CA ALA A 53 -10.52 -21.13 2.26
C ALA A 53 -10.52 -20.77 3.77
N LEU A 54 -11.01 -19.57 4.10
CA LEU A 54 -11.09 -19.08 5.48
C LEU A 54 -12.29 -19.64 6.27
N VAL A 55 -13.29 -20.27 5.62
CA VAL A 55 -14.49 -20.79 6.30
C VAL A 55 -14.16 -21.72 7.47
N ALA A 56 -13.16 -22.59 7.32
CA ALA A 56 -12.78 -23.56 8.35
C ALA A 56 -11.71 -23.04 9.33
N GLN A 57 -11.23 -21.80 9.16
CA GLN A 57 -10.19 -21.24 10.00
C GLN A 57 -10.79 -20.49 11.19
N GLU A 58 -10.12 -20.59 12.33
CA GLU A 58 -10.49 -19.84 13.54
C GLU A 58 -10.23 -18.34 13.35
N HIS A 59 -9.03 -17.98 12.90
CA HIS A 59 -8.68 -16.60 12.55
C HIS A 59 -9.06 -16.30 11.09
N ARG A 60 -9.91 -15.30 10.91
CA ARG A 60 -10.47 -14.87 9.62
C ARG A 60 -10.22 -13.36 9.42
N PRO A 61 -9.07 -12.97 8.84
CA PRO A 61 -8.79 -11.57 8.54
C PRO A 61 -9.79 -11.00 7.53
N VAL A 62 -9.89 -9.68 7.48
CA VAL A 62 -10.76 -8.98 6.52
C VAL A 62 -10.29 -9.31 5.10
N VAL A 63 -11.23 -9.70 4.23
CA VAL A 63 -10.95 -9.89 2.80
C VAL A 63 -11.46 -8.68 2.04
N SER A 64 -10.57 -7.93 1.39
CA SER A 64 -10.93 -6.73 0.64
C SER A 64 -10.55 -6.84 -0.83
N ILE A 65 -11.30 -6.16 -1.70
CA ILE A 65 -10.95 -6.05 -3.12
C ILE A 65 -10.31 -4.70 -3.33
N ARG A 66 -9.02 -4.68 -3.70
CA ARG A 66 -8.22 -3.47 -3.94
C ARG A 66 -7.57 -3.55 -5.34
N PRO A 67 -8.30 -3.21 -6.42
CA PRO A 67 -7.81 -3.34 -7.80
C PRO A 67 -6.63 -2.43 -8.12
N GLN A 68 -6.47 -1.34 -7.35
CA GLN A 68 -5.44 -0.31 -7.52
C GLN A 68 -4.19 -0.58 -6.67
N TRP A 69 -4.14 -1.70 -5.93
CA TRP A 69 -2.96 -2.00 -5.13
C TRP A 69 -1.83 -2.45 -6.05
N TYR A 70 -0.65 -1.85 -5.86
CA TYR A 70 0.52 -2.00 -6.73
C TYR A 70 1.54 -3.04 -6.21
N TYR A 71 1.20 -3.80 -5.17
CA TYR A 71 1.93 -5.03 -4.88
C TYR A 71 1.55 -6.12 -5.88
#